data_AF-A0A2V9RM85-F1
#
_entry.id   AF-A0A2V9RM85-F1
#
_cell.length_a   1.000
_cell.length_b   1.000
_cell.length_c   1.000
_cell.angle_alpha   90.00
_cell.angle_beta   90.00
_cell.angle_gamma   90.00
#
_symmetry.space_group_name_H-M   'P 1'
#
loop_
_entity.id
_entity.type
_entity.pdbx_description
1 polymer ?
#
loop_
_entity_poly.entity_id
_entity_poly.type
_entity_poly.pdbx_seq_one_letter_code
_entity_poly.pdbx_strand_id
1 'polypeptide(L)'
;MLIDSFTATLSIPESQEEISQKTRRVASEGERPDQATMESIFNLETKRRLQESALTHLLTVDEATVESLLPRAEPDVRATLLSWMISRATSAKKLDRALELLNRAKENFPYGEATQLMLALPAKRDTDKQEIFRVAMAADRNQHSLVIGGDDFASMIVRFWQHLPPALVLDAIHQVLDAAHSGEGSGVTLSATSGMRDYRVFELLPILRQLDDDEAENLLKDSQEAQLQLKQFPNGIQSIEPTIGDTPTKEGERQGIGGSSGPPNEADQIFQATKAQVEEIVRTAEANPRQAIAAAATLPESVGPAWRLEFPRGQAYLGTARTLIKTNHSAARDALEKMAESLKHAPHPYHTMDKWVDGIEIAREMDEVDLALKLFRSGMEQADRLRSEDADPDDPNIALKAWWPSVSAYWRLVLASSQFSPQTALEQVAEIKDPEILLLLEVRLASKSVGAHADRSLTMVHKKSSHQSWAEFRSLER
;
A
#
# COMPACT_ATOMS: atom_id res chain seq x y z
N MET A 1 -18.14 -6.41 -20.68
CA MET A 1 -16.68 -6.41 -20.41
C MET A 1 -16.38 -6.62 -18.93
N LEU A 2 -16.65 -5.70 -17.99
CA LEU A 2 -16.27 -5.90 -16.57
C LEU A 2 -16.93 -7.13 -15.90
N ILE A 3 -18.22 -7.38 -16.19
CA ILE A 3 -18.93 -8.58 -15.72
C ILE A 3 -18.31 -9.86 -16.31
N ASP A 4 -17.92 -9.82 -17.59
CA ASP A 4 -17.29 -10.96 -18.27
C ASP A 4 -15.90 -11.21 -17.69
N SER A 5 -15.12 -10.17 -17.42
CA SER A 5 -13.82 -10.25 -16.74
C SER A 5 -13.96 -10.89 -15.36
N PHE A 6 -14.92 -10.44 -14.54
CA PHE A 6 -15.21 -11.07 -13.26
C PHE A 6 -15.60 -12.55 -13.43
N THR A 7 -16.50 -12.84 -14.37
CA THR A 7 -16.98 -14.21 -14.60
C THR A 7 -15.86 -15.14 -15.07
N ALA A 8 -14.92 -14.64 -15.87
CA ALA A 8 -13.75 -15.40 -16.29
C ALA A 8 -12.89 -15.83 -15.08
N THR A 9 -12.76 -15.00 -14.05
CA THR A 9 -12.01 -15.36 -12.82
C THR A 9 -12.61 -16.56 -12.09
N LEU A 10 -13.91 -16.81 -12.25
CA LEU A 10 -14.58 -17.95 -11.61
C LEU A 10 -14.22 -19.29 -12.24
N SER A 11 -13.52 -19.27 -13.38
CA SER A 11 -12.96 -20.46 -14.00
C SER A 11 -11.60 -20.86 -13.39
N ILE A 12 -11.00 -19.98 -12.56
CA ILE A 12 -9.80 -20.31 -11.77
C ILE A 12 -10.25 -21.18 -10.59
N PRO A 13 -9.86 -22.47 -10.54
CA PRO A 13 -10.46 -23.46 -9.65
C PRO A 13 -10.11 -23.25 -8.18
N GLU A 14 -9.02 -22.56 -7.87
CA GLU A 14 -8.57 -22.33 -6.50
C GLU A 14 -9.56 -21.46 -5.73
N SER A 15 -9.93 -21.90 -4.53
CA SER A 15 -10.72 -21.13 -3.57
C SER A 15 -9.87 -20.70 -2.38
N GLN A 16 -10.15 -19.52 -1.82
CA GLN A 16 -9.39 -18.99 -0.69
C GLN A 16 -9.40 -19.93 0.53
N GLU A 17 -10.53 -20.58 0.78
CA GLU A 17 -10.70 -21.48 1.93
C GLU A 17 -9.83 -22.73 1.81
N GLU A 18 -9.85 -23.39 0.65
CA GLU A 18 -9.04 -24.60 0.41
C GLU A 18 -7.54 -24.32 0.52
N ILE A 19 -7.09 -23.20 -0.07
CA ILE A 19 -5.67 -22.79 -0.01
C ILE A 19 -5.26 -22.39 1.40
N SER A 20 -6.14 -21.71 2.14
CA SER A 20 -5.88 -21.37 3.54
C SER A 20 -5.75 -22.62 4.40
N GLN A 21 -6.63 -23.61 4.22
CA GLN A 21 -6.54 -24.88 4.92
C GLN A 21 -5.26 -25.65 4.55
N LYS A 22 -4.91 -25.71 3.26
CA LYS A 22 -3.70 -26.38 2.78
C LYS A 22 -2.43 -25.74 3.36
N THR A 23 -2.35 -24.41 3.32
CA THR A 23 -1.21 -23.65 3.86
C THR A 23 -1.07 -23.83 5.38
N ARG A 24 -2.18 -23.84 6.13
CA ARG A 24 -2.16 -24.09 7.57
C ARG A 24 -1.63 -25.48 7.92
N ARG A 25 -2.01 -26.51 7.16
CA ARG A 25 -1.50 -27.88 7.35
C ARG A 25 0.01 -27.95 7.15
N VAL A 26 0.49 -27.43 6.02
CA VAL A 26 1.93 -27.35 5.71
C VAL A 26 2.69 -26.62 6.81
N ALA A 27 2.17 -25.47 7.26
CA ALA A 27 2.79 -24.69 8.34
C ALA A 27 2.82 -25.46 9.68
N SER A 28 1.75 -26.20 10.02
CA SER A 28 1.68 -27.00 11.24
C SER A 28 2.64 -28.20 11.23
N GLU A 29 2.99 -28.70 10.04
CA GLU A 29 3.94 -29.79 9.85
C GLU A 29 5.40 -29.28 9.81
N GLY A 30 5.61 -27.95 9.84
CA GLY A 30 6.93 -27.33 9.71
C GLY A 30 7.55 -27.50 8.33
N GLU A 31 6.74 -27.89 7.34
CA GLU A 31 7.18 -28.13 5.98
C GLU A 31 7.13 -26.85 5.15
N ARG A 32 7.94 -26.80 4.10
CA ARG A 32 7.80 -25.75 3.08
C ARG A 32 6.69 -26.16 2.11
N PRO A 33 5.85 -25.22 1.65
CA PRO A 33 4.87 -25.52 0.60
C PRO A 33 5.55 -26.14 -0.61
N ASP A 34 4.98 -27.24 -1.10
CA ASP A 34 5.41 -27.84 -2.37
C ASP A 34 5.11 -26.91 -3.56
N GLN A 35 5.68 -27.22 -4.71
CA GLN A 35 5.51 -26.40 -5.92
C GLN A 35 4.02 -26.26 -6.31
N ALA A 36 3.23 -27.33 -6.21
CA ALA A 36 1.81 -27.30 -6.52
C ALA A 36 1.01 -26.38 -5.57
N THR A 37 1.36 -26.34 -4.28
CA THR A 37 0.79 -25.41 -3.30
C THR A 37 1.17 -23.98 -3.61
N MET A 38 2.43 -23.73 -3.97
CA MET A 38 2.89 -22.40 -4.38
C MET A 38 2.15 -21.90 -5.63
N GLU A 39 1.99 -22.75 -6.65
CA GLU A 39 1.21 -22.45 -7.85
C GLU A 39 -0.25 -22.14 -7.51
N SER A 40 -0.85 -22.91 -6.58
CA SER A 40 -2.24 -22.67 -6.17
C SER A 40 -2.41 -21.35 -5.39
N ILE A 41 -1.47 -21.02 -4.51
CA ILE A 41 -1.44 -19.72 -3.81
C ILE A 41 -1.36 -18.57 -4.84
N PHE A 42 -0.52 -18.75 -5.85
CA PHE A 42 -0.33 -17.76 -6.92
C PHE A 42 -1.58 -17.57 -7.78
N ASN A 43 -2.24 -18.66 -8.18
CA ASN A 43 -3.50 -18.62 -8.93
C ASN A 43 -4.60 -17.92 -8.12
N LEU A 44 -4.69 -18.21 -6.82
CA LEU A 44 -5.61 -17.53 -5.92
C LEU A 44 -5.32 -16.02 -5.81
N GLU A 45 -4.05 -15.61 -5.69
CA GLU A 45 -3.69 -14.18 -5.70
C GLU A 45 -4.12 -13.53 -7.02
N THR A 46 -3.81 -14.17 -8.14
CA THR A 46 -4.22 -13.71 -9.47
C THR A 46 -5.75 -13.54 -9.56
N LYS A 47 -6.51 -14.54 -9.11
CA LYS A 47 -7.97 -14.51 -9.06
C LYS A 47 -8.49 -13.34 -8.22
N ARG A 48 -7.99 -13.19 -6.98
CA ARG A 48 -8.39 -12.10 -6.07
C ARG A 48 -8.15 -10.74 -6.70
N ARG A 49 -6.98 -10.52 -7.32
CA ARG A 49 -6.63 -9.24 -7.97
C ARG A 49 -7.52 -8.91 -9.16
N LEU A 50 -7.81 -9.88 -10.00
CA LEU A 50 -8.71 -9.69 -11.14
C LEU A 50 -10.15 -9.40 -10.67
N GLN A 51 -10.63 -10.10 -9.64
CA GLN A 51 -11.95 -9.85 -9.07
C GLN A 51 -12.03 -8.45 -8.43
N GLU A 52 -11.05 -8.10 -7.60
CA GLU A 52 -10.95 -6.79 -6.96
C GLU A 52 -10.98 -5.70 -8.02
N SER A 53 -10.10 -5.75 -9.03
CA SER A 53 -10.05 -4.76 -10.11
C SER A 53 -11.37 -4.64 -10.88
N ALA A 54 -11.94 -5.76 -11.34
CA ALA A 54 -13.17 -5.76 -12.12
C ALA A 54 -14.35 -5.16 -11.35
N LEU A 55 -14.52 -5.57 -10.09
CA LEU A 55 -15.62 -5.12 -9.24
C LEU A 55 -15.41 -3.69 -8.73
N THR A 56 -14.15 -3.27 -8.50
CA THR A 56 -13.80 -1.87 -8.17
C THR A 56 -14.28 -0.93 -9.26
N HIS A 57 -13.92 -1.22 -10.52
CA HIS A 57 -14.34 -0.38 -11.63
C HIS A 57 -15.85 -0.44 -11.83
N LEU A 58 -16.46 -1.62 -11.70
CA LEU A 58 -17.91 -1.76 -11.83
C LEU A 58 -18.64 -0.96 -10.74
N LEU A 59 -18.12 -0.89 -9.52
CA LEU A 59 -18.70 -0.14 -8.41
C LEU A 59 -18.80 1.37 -8.69
N THR A 60 -17.93 1.89 -9.56
CA THR A 60 -17.99 3.31 -9.96
C THR A 60 -19.21 3.63 -10.84
N VAL A 61 -19.76 2.64 -11.55
CA VAL A 61 -20.83 2.82 -12.54
C VAL A 61 -22.14 2.09 -12.17
N ASP A 62 -22.08 0.96 -11.46
CA ASP A 62 -23.22 0.11 -11.15
C ASP A 62 -23.01 -0.68 -9.84
N GLU A 63 -23.40 -0.06 -8.72
CA GLU A 63 -23.32 -0.66 -7.38
C GLU A 63 -24.23 -1.91 -7.25
N ALA A 64 -25.42 -1.89 -7.86
CA ALA A 64 -26.39 -2.98 -7.73
C ALA A 64 -25.86 -4.28 -8.37
N THR A 65 -25.21 -4.17 -9.54
CA THR A 65 -24.57 -5.33 -10.15
C THR A 65 -23.40 -5.84 -9.29
N VAL A 66 -22.55 -4.97 -8.73
CA VAL A 66 -21.49 -5.39 -7.81
C VAL A 66 -22.07 -6.18 -6.63
N GLU A 67 -23.14 -5.69 -6.01
CA GLU A 67 -23.79 -6.39 -4.91
C GLU A 67 -24.28 -7.78 -5.25
N SER A 68 -24.81 -7.96 -6.47
CA SER A 68 -25.26 -9.27 -6.94
C SER A 68 -24.09 -10.25 -7.16
N LEU A 69 -22.89 -9.72 -7.44
CA LEU A 69 -21.68 -10.50 -7.70
C LEU A 69 -20.86 -10.78 -6.43
N LEU A 70 -20.97 -9.93 -5.39
CA LEU A 70 -20.23 -10.09 -4.13
C LEU A 70 -20.29 -11.48 -3.50
N PRO A 71 -21.44 -12.20 -3.47
CA PRO A 71 -21.49 -13.55 -2.92
C PRO A 71 -20.62 -14.57 -3.66
N ARG A 72 -20.21 -14.27 -4.90
CA ARG A 72 -19.37 -15.13 -5.75
C ARG A 72 -17.89 -14.73 -5.73
N ALA A 73 -17.56 -13.58 -5.11
CA ALA A 73 -16.19 -13.12 -4.98
C ALA A 73 -15.47 -13.85 -3.83
N GLU A 74 -14.14 -13.93 -3.92
CA GLU A 74 -13.33 -14.45 -2.83
C GLU A 74 -13.55 -13.64 -1.54
N PRO A 75 -13.50 -14.29 -0.35
CA PRO A 75 -13.76 -13.65 0.94
C PRO A 75 -13.02 -12.33 1.17
N ASP A 76 -11.72 -12.26 0.83
CA ASP A 76 -10.93 -11.03 0.99
C ASP A 76 -11.43 -9.91 0.07
N VAL A 77 -11.71 -10.24 -1.19
CA VAL A 77 -12.21 -9.28 -2.18
C VAL A 77 -13.56 -8.74 -1.74
N ARG A 78 -14.44 -9.62 -1.25
CA ARG A 78 -15.75 -9.25 -0.70
C ARG A 78 -15.59 -8.30 0.49
N ALA A 79 -14.66 -8.58 1.41
CA ALA A 79 -14.40 -7.72 2.57
C ALA A 79 -13.91 -6.33 2.14
N THR A 80 -12.92 -6.26 1.23
CA THR A 80 -12.39 -4.99 0.70
C THR A 80 -13.48 -4.14 0.05
N LEU A 81 -14.33 -4.75 -0.78
CA LEU A 81 -15.41 -4.00 -1.44
C LEU A 81 -16.51 -3.56 -0.47
N LEU A 82 -16.86 -4.39 0.53
CA LEU A 82 -17.79 -3.99 1.57
C LEU A 82 -17.26 -2.79 2.35
N SER A 83 -15.98 -2.78 2.74
CA SER A 83 -15.32 -1.61 3.34
C SER A 83 -15.49 -0.35 2.48
N TRP A 84 -15.18 -0.41 1.20
CA TRP A 84 -15.34 0.77 0.33
C TRP A 84 -16.79 1.22 0.17
N MET A 85 -17.72 0.29 0.07
CA MET A 85 -19.15 0.61 0.00
C MET A 85 -19.64 1.26 1.31
N ILE A 86 -19.20 0.77 2.48
CA ILE A 86 -19.52 1.36 3.79
C ILE A 86 -18.95 2.79 3.86
N SER A 87 -17.68 2.96 3.50
CA SER A 87 -17.02 4.28 3.47
C SER A 87 -17.77 5.26 2.58
N ARG A 88 -18.09 4.87 1.33
CA ARG A 88 -18.87 5.69 0.38
C ARG A 88 -20.25 6.04 0.92
N ALA A 89 -20.97 5.09 1.53
CA ALA A 89 -22.27 5.33 2.12
C ALA A 89 -22.20 6.29 3.31
N THR A 90 -21.19 6.14 4.17
CA THR A 90 -20.91 7.01 5.32
C THR A 90 -20.60 8.44 4.87
N SER A 91 -19.67 8.63 3.92
CA SER A 91 -19.35 9.94 3.36
C SER A 91 -20.54 10.61 2.68
N ALA A 92 -21.41 9.82 2.02
CA ALA A 92 -22.64 10.30 1.42
C ALA A 92 -23.78 10.54 2.44
N LYS A 93 -23.53 10.37 3.75
CA LYS A 93 -24.51 10.47 4.86
C LYS A 93 -25.70 9.52 4.72
N LYS A 94 -25.53 8.41 3.99
CA LYS A 94 -26.52 7.33 3.86
C LYS A 94 -26.31 6.32 5.01
N LEU A 95 -26.54 6.77 6.25
CA LEU A 95 -26.14 6.02 7.45
C LEU A 95 -26.86 4.67 7.61
N ASP A 96 -28.15 4.58 7.25
CA ASP A 96 -28.88 3.31 7.30
C ASP A 96 -28.31 2.27 6.33
N ARG A 97 -27.87 2.74 5.15
CA ARG A 97 -27.21 1.90 4.16
C ARG A 97 -25.84 1.44 4.64
N ALA A 98 -25.06 2.33 5.26
CA ALA A 98 -23.77 1.98 5.83
C ALA A 98 -23.92 0.90 6.94
N LEU A 99 -24.95 1.01 7.79
CA LEU A 99 -25.28 0.01 8.81
C LEU A 99 -25.69 -1.35 8.20
N GLU A 100 -26.49 -1.34 7.14
CA GLU A 100 -26.86 -2.56 6.41
C GLU A 100 -25.62 -3.28 5.85
N LEU A 101 -24.73 -2.52 5.20
CA LEU A 101 -23.49 -3.05 4.63
C LEU A 101 -22.53 -3.55 5.71
N LEU A 102 -22.39 -2.82 6.82
CA LEU A 102 -21.56 -3.24 7.96
C LEU A 102 -22.07 -4.56 8.57
N ASN A 103 -23.38 -4.73 8.66
CA ASN A 103 -23.99 -5.99 9.11
C ASN A 103 -23.70 -7.19 8.19
N ARG A 104 -23.37 -6.95 6.92
CA ARG A 104 -22.94 -8.00 5.97
C ARG A 104 -21.43 -8.31 6.08
N ALA A 105 -20.65 -7.44 6.72
CA ALA A 105 -19.20 -7.56 6.85
C ALA A 105 -18.74 -8.21 8.18
N LYS A 106 -19.60 -8.95 8.89
CA LYS A 106 -19.30 -9.49 10.23
C LYS A 106 -18.14 -10.50 10.26
N GLU A 107 -17.96 -11.26 9.17
CA GLU A 107 -16.90 -12.28 9.07
C GLU A 107 -15.50 -11.70 8.90
N ASN A 108 -15.37 -10.43 8.50
CA ASN A 108 -14.11 -9.70 8.35
C ASN A 108 -14.41 -8.26 8.74
N PHE A 109 -14.53 -8.02 10.05
CA PHE A 109 -15.14 -6.80 10.55
C PHE A 109 -14.27 -5.57 10.23
N PRO A 110 -14.82 -4.56 9.53
CA PRO A 110 -14.03 -3.43 9.05
C PRO A 110 -13.95 -2.33 10.13
N TYR A 111 -13.01 -2.47 11.07
CA TYR A 111 -12.87 -1.55 12.23
C TYR A 111 -12.72 -0.08 11.85
N GLY A 112 -11.92 0.23 10.82
CA GLY A 112 -11.74 1.59 10.32
C GLY A 112 -13.05 2.20 9.84
N GLU A 113 -13.76 1.51 8.93
CA GLU A 113 -15.05 1.98 8.42
C GLU A 113 -16.16 2.02 9.49
N ALA A 114 -16.17 1.06 10.42
CA ALA A 114 -17.10 1.05 11.55
C ALA A 114 -16.88 2.26 12.47
N THR A 115 -15.61 2.61 12.73
CA THR A 115 -15.23 3.81 13.48
C THR A 115 -15.74 5.07 12.79
N GLN A 116 -15.50 5.21 11.48
CA GLN A 116 -15.99 6.36 10.72
C GLN A 116 -17.51 6.47 10.73
N LEU A 117 -18.22 5.33 10.64
CA LEU A 117 -19.68 5.30 10.75
C LEU A 117 -20.15 5.73 12.15
N MET A 118 -19.52 5.25 13.22
CA MET A 118 -19.86 5.65 14.59
C MET A 118 -19.64 7.15 14.84
N LEU A 119 -18.57 7.73 14.29
CA LEU A 119 -18.31 9.18 14.33
C LEU A 119 -19.37 9.98 13.54
N ALA A 120 -19.88 9.43 12.44
CA ALA A 120 -20.90 10.06 11.61
C ALA A 120 -22.33 9.91 12.19
N LEU A 121 -22.56 8.97 13.10
CA LEU A 121 -23.88 8.75 13.72
C LEU A 121 -24.22 9.88 14.71
N PRO A 122 -25.39 10.53 14.57
CA PRO A 122 -25.83 11.56 15.52
C PRO A 122 -26.13 10.95 16.90
N ALA A 123 -26.05 11.75 17.97
CA ALA A 123 -26.32 11.31 19.35
C ALA A 123 -27.66 10.58 19.55
N LYS A 124 -28.70 10.94 18.79
CA LYS A 124 -29.99 10.23 18.81
C LYS A 124 -29.92 8.75 18.37
N ARG A 125 -28.79 8.31 17.83
CA ARG A 125 -28.51 6.94 17.35
C ARG A 125 -27.44 6.24 18.20
N ASP A 126 -27.32 6.59 19.48
CA ASP A 126 -26.37 5.94 20.37
C ASP A 126 -26.64 4.43 20.54
N THR A 127 -27.89 3.98 20.36
CA THR A 127 -28.20 2.53 20.28
C THR A 127 -27.48 1.85 19.11
N ASP A 128 -27.40 2.51 17.96
CA ASP A 128 -26.68 1.96 16.80
C ASP A 128 -25.17 1.94 17.05
N LYS A 129 -24.62 2.97 17.72
CA LYS A 129 -23.21 2.99 18.14
C LYS A 129 -22.88 1.83 19.08
N GLN A 130 -23.75 1.57 20.06
CA GLN A 130 -23.58 0.43 20.97
C GLN A 130 -23.66 -0.91 20.23
N GLU A 131 -24.55 -1.04 19.25
CA GLU A 131 -24.66 -2.26 18.46
C GLU A 131 -23.43 -2.50 17.59
N ILE A 132 -22.93 -1.47 16.89
CA ILE A 132 -21.67 -1.54 16.15
C ILE A 132 -20.54 -2.00 17.06
N PHE A 133 -20.42 -1.41 18.25
CA PHE A 133 -19.37 -1.75 19.21
C PHE A 133 -19.47 -3.21 19.70
N ARG A 134 -20.68 -3.71 19.97
CA ARG A 134 -20.88 -5.13 20.35
C ARG A 134 -20.51 -6.09 19.23
N VAL A 135 -20.84 -5.76 17.99
CA VAL A 135 -20.45 -6.57 16.83
C VAL A 135 -18.93 -6.56 16.65
N ALA A 136 -18.28 -5.40 16.82
CA ALA A 136 -16.83 -5.26 16.79
C ALA A 136 -16.17 -6.12 17.89
N MET A 137 -16.68 -6.06 19.11
CA MET A 137 -16.20 -6.87 20.24
C MET A 137 -16.31 -8.37 19.96
N ALA A 138 -17.41 -8.82 19.36
CA ALA A 138 -17.59 -10.23 18.99
C ALA A 138 -16.66 -10.66 17.84
N ALA A 139 -16.39 -9.78 16.88
CA ALA A 139 -15.44 -10.05 15.80
C ALA A 139 -14.01 -10.18 16.33
N ASP A 140 -13.61 -9.31 17.26
CA ASP A 140 -12.29 -9.33 17.90
C ASP A 140 -12.02 -10.66 18.62
N ARG A 141 -13.01 -11.20 19.36
CA ARG A 141 -12.92 -12.54 19.98
C ARG A 141 -12.68 -13.66 18.99
N ASN A 142 -13.21 -13.55 17.77
CA ASN A 142 -13.15 -14.62 16.78
C ASN A 142 -11.89 -14.53 15.91
N GLN A 143 -11.37 -13.32 15.68
CA GLN A 143 -10.32 -13.07 14.69
C GLN A 143 -8.96 -12.76 15.30
N HIS A 144 -8.89 -12.36 16.58
CA HIS A 144 -7.65 -11.95 17.27
C HIS A 144 -6.74 -11.13 16.34
N SER A 145 -7.27 -10.01 15.82
CA SER A 145 -6.53 -9.15 14.90
C SER A 145 -5.55 -8.29 15.71
N LEU A 146 -4.29 -8.72 15.75
CA LEU A 146 -3.20 -8.01 16.45
C LEU A 146 -2.58 -6.91 15.59
N VAL A 147 -3.39 -6.11 14.90
CA VAL A 147 -2.92 -4.97 14.11
C VAL A 147 -2.76 -3.76 15.04
N ILE A 148 -1.51 -3.44 15.41
CA ILE A 148 -1.17 -2.20 16.12
C ILE A 148 -1.18 -1.06 15.09
N GLY A 149 -2.03 -0.04 15.25
CA GLY A 149 -1.93 1.15 14.37
C GLY A 149 -3.20 1.95 14.05
N GLY A 150 -4.20 2.00 14.93
CA GLY A 150 -5.25 3.04 14.88
C GLY A 150 -6.60 2.63 14.30
N ASP A 151 -6.71 1.45 13.69
CA ASP A 151 -7.95 0.90 13.11
C ASP A 151 -8.23 -0.53 13.62
N ASP A 152 -8.20 -0.72 14.94
CA ASP A 152 -8.52 -1.98 15.62
C ASP A 152 -9.56 -1.80 16.74
N PHE A 153 -9.92 -2.90 17.42
CA PHE A 153 -10.93 -2.85 18.47
C PHE A 153 -10.49 -1.99 19.66
N ALA A 154 -9.22 -2.03 20.06
CA ALA A 154 -8.70 -1.22 21.16
C ALA A 154 -8.79 0.28 20.83
N SER A 155 -8.49 0.67 19.60
CA SER A 155 -8.65 2.04 19.11
C SER A 155 -10.11 2.49 19.18
N MET A 156 -11.07 1.60 18.91
CA MET A 156 -12.50 1.90 19.10
C MET A 156 -12.85 2.14 20.57
N ILE A 157 -12.28 1.37 21.51
CA ILE A 157 -12.45 1.61 22.96
C ILE A 157 -11.97 3.02 23.31
N VAL A 158 -10.74 3.37 22.90
CA VAL A 158 -10.14 4.68 23.16
C VAL A 158 -11.00 5.82 22.64
N ARG A 159 -11.58 5.67 21.45
CA ARG A 159 -12.41 6.72 20.83
C ARG A 159 -13.80 6.84 21.44
N PHE A 160 -14.44 5.73 21.82
CA PHE A 160 -15.88 5.74 22.11
C PHE A 160 -16.27 5.42 23.54
N TRP A 161 -15.34 5.18 24.47
CA TRP A 161 -15.68 4.79 25.84
C TRP A 161 -16.66 5.73 26.55
N GLN A 162 -16.59 7.05 26.29
CA GLN A 162 -17.50 8.05 26.88
C GLN A 162 -18.94 7.98 26.33
N HIS A 163 -19.11 7.35 25.17
CA HIS A 163 -20.39 7.20 24.46
C HIS A 163 -21.04 5.83 24.71
N LEU A 164 -20.44 5.01 25.56
CA LEU A 164 -20.83 3.63 25.81
C LEU A 164 -21.12 3.39 27.30
N PRO A 165 -21.96 2.41 27.65
CA PRO A 165 -22.16 2.03 29.05
C PRO A 165 -20.84 1.56 29.70
N PRO A 166 -20.47 2.06 30.89
CA PRO A 166 -19.20 1.73 31.55
C PRO A 166 -18.92 0.22 31.66
N ALA A 167 -19.93 -0.58 32.01
CA ALA A 167 -19.79 -2.03 32.11
C ALA A 167 -19.40 -2.69 30.77
N LEU A 168 -19.95 -2.21 29.65
CA LEU A 168 -19.61 -2.71 28.32
C LEU A 168 -18.16 -2.35 27.94
N VAL A 169 -17.69 -1.17 28.38
CA VAL A 169 -16.30 -0.74 28.14
C VAL A 169 -15.32 -1.57 28.96
N LEU A 170 -15.62 -1.83 30.24
CA LEU A 170 -14.81 -2.68 31.10
C LEU A 170 -14.67 -4.10 30.53
N ASP A 171 -15.79 -4.73 30.14
CA ASP A 171 -15.79 -6.04 29.49
C ASP A 171 -14.90 -6.07 28.22
N ALA A 172 -14.94 -4.99 27.43
CA ALA A 172 -14.12 -4.85 26.23
C ALA A 172 -12.63 -4.66 26.54
N ILE A 173 -12.29 -3.88 27.58
CA ILE A 173 -10.90 -3.71 28.03
C ILE A 173 -10.33 -5.05 28.49
N HIS A 174 -11.07 -5.80 29.31
CA HIS A 174 -10.64 -7.12 29.77
C HIS A 174 -10.35 -8.06 28.62
N GLN A 175 -11.25 -8.13 27.63
CA GLN A 175 -11.06 -8.95 26.46
C GLN A 175 -9.76 -8.63 25.71
N VAL A 176 -9.48 -7.34 25.45
CA VAL A 176 -8.26 -6.94 24.73
C VAL A 176 -7.00 -7.28 25.53
N LEU A 177 -7.04 -7.07 26.86
CA LEU A 177 -5.90 -7.37 27.73
C LEU A 177 -5.67 -8.88 27.87
N ASP A 178 -6.73 -9.69 27.96
CA ASP A 178 -6.66 -11.15 28.02
C ASP A 178 -6.10 -11.74 26.72
N ALA A 179 -6.52 -11.21 25.57
CA ALA A 179 -5.97 -11.58 24.26
C ALA A 179 -4.46 -11.21 24.18
N ALA A 180 -4.07 -10.05 24.69
CA ALA A 180 -2.67 -9.64 24.75
C ALA A 180 -1.84 -10.49 25.74
N HIS A 181 -2.46 -11.03 26.79
CA HIS A 181 -1.81 -11.86 27.80
C HIS A 181 -1.59 -13.31 27.36
N SER A 182 -2.57 -13.90 26.67
CA SER A 182 -2.53 -15.28 26.19
C SER A 182 -1.52 -15.49 25.05
N GLY A 183 -1.11 -14.43 24.36
CA GLY A 183 -0.25 -14.52 23.18
C GLY A 183 -0.92 -15.27 22.01
N GLU A 184 -2.21 -15.59 22.12
CA GLU A 184 -3.00 -16.24 21.08
C GLU A 184 -3.43 -15.19 20.04
N GLY A 185 -2.52 -14.88 19.13
CA GLY A 185 -2.82 -14.19 17.89
C GLY A 185 -2.01 -14.79 16.76
N SER A 186 -2.70 -15.20 15.69
CA SER A 186 -2.05 -15.73 14.50
C SER A 186 -1.41 -14.60 13.70
N GLY A 187 -0.08 -14.60 13.64
CA GLY A 187 0.67 -13.90 12.60
C GLY A 187 1.19 -12.52 12.98
N VAL A 188 2.28 -12.49 13.74
CA VAL A 188 3.57 -11.84 13.42
C VAL A 188 4.47 -12.11 14.62
N THR A 189 5.48 -12.95 14.43
CA THR A 189 6.60 -13.11 15.37
C THR A 189 7.43 -11.83 15.37
N LEU A 190 7.01 -10.85 16.17
CA LEU A 190 7.93 -9.93 16.82
C LEU A 190 8.30 -10.59 18.15
N SER A 191 9.58 -10.87 18.30
CA SER A 191 10.19 -11.42 19.52
C SER A 191 10.08 -10.42 20.68
N ALA A 192 8.87 -10.21 21.21
CA ALA A 192 8.57 -9.42 22.41
C ALA A 192 7.10 -9.62 22.82
N THR A 193 6.75 -10.74 23.44
CA THR A 193 5.43 -10.92 24.08
C THR A 193 5.17 -9.85 25.17
N SER A 194 6.22 -9.27 25.75
CA SER A 194 6.12 -8.14 26.68
C SER A 194 5.71 -6.82 26.00
N GLY A 195 6.20 -6.55 24.79
CA GLY A 195 5.97 -5.28 24.10
C GLY A 195 4.51 -5.05 23.70
N MET A 196 3.79 -6.11 23.32
CA MET A 196 2.37 -6.00 22.92
C MET A 196 1.44 -5.78 24.11
N ARG A 197 1.65 -6.55 25.19
CA ARG A 197 0.89 -6.36 26.44
C ARG A 197 1.14 -4.98 27.02
N ASP A 198 2.39 -4.55 27.10
CA ASP A 198 2.74 -3.24 27.64
C ASP A 198 2.19 -2.10 26.78
N TYR A 199 2.13 -2.28 25.45
CA TYR A 199 1.47 -1.34 24.55
C TYR A 199 -0.04 -1.23 24.80
N ARG A 200 -0.76 -2.36 24.92
CA ARG A 200 -2.21 -2.35 25.20
C ARG A 200 -2.54 -1.79 26.58
N VAL A 201 -1.69 -2.07 27.57
CA VAL A 201 -1.78 -1.42 28.89
C VAL A 201 -1.56 0.09 28.73
N PHE A 202 -0.51 0.53 28.04
CA PHE A 202 -0.28 1.95 27.78
C PHE A 202 -1.47 2.64 27.09
N GLU A 203 -2.11 1.96 26.14
CA GLU A 203 -3.26 2.46 25.38
C GLU A 203 -4.54 2.61 26.23
N LEU A 204 -4.89 1.58 27.02
CA LEU A 204 -6.21 1.48 27.68
C LEU A 204 -6.21 1.94 29.14
N LEU A 205 -5.05 1.98 29.79
CA LEU A 205 -4.95 2.27 31.23
C LEU A 205 -5.46 3.67 31.64
N PRO A 206 -5.30 4.76 30.84
CA PRO A 206 -5.93 6.04 31.16
C PRO A 206 -7.47 6.00 31.22
N ILE A 207 -8.08 5.08 30.48
CA ILE A 207 -9.53 4.85 30.48
C ILE A 207 -9.89 4.01 31.69
N LEU A 208 -9.14 2.93 31.92
CA LEU A 208 -9.39 2.06 33.06
C LEU A 208 -9.30 2.80 34.39
N ARG A 209 -8.34 3.71 34.59
CA ARG A 209 -8.28 4.58 35.79
C ARG A 209 -9.55 5.40 36.04
N GLN A 210 -10.30 5.74 34.99
CA GLN A 210 -11.54 6.51 35.11
C GLN A 210 -12.76 5.62 35.39
N LEU A 211 -12.67 4.32 35.08
CA LEU A 211 -13.79 3.37 35.20
C LEU A 211 -13.62 2.42 36.39
N ASP A 212 -12.40 1.98 36.68
CA ASP A 212 -11.99 1.08 37.76
C ASP A 212 -10.51 1.35 38.14
N ASP A 213 -10.29 2.23 39.12
CA ASP A 213 -8.95 2.65 39.55
C ASP A 213 -8.17 1.53 40.25
N ASP A 214 -8.87 0.69 41.03
CA ASP A 214 -8.26 -0.45 41.74
C ASP A 214 -7.67 -1.47 40.75
N GLU A 215 -8.40 -1.74 39.67
CA GLU A 215 -7.92 -2.63 38.61
C GLU A 215 -6.76 -2.00 37.82
N ALA A 216 -6.86 -0.71 37.50
CA ALA A 216 -5.78 0.02 36.84
C ALA A 216 -4.48 -0.02 37.65
N GLU A 217 -4.55 0.16 38.99
CA GLU A 217 -3.38 0.04 39.87
C GLU A 217 -2.79 -1.37 39.87
N ASN A 218 -3.63 -2.41 39.82
CA ASN A 218 -3.16 -3.79 39.79
C ASN A 218 -2.45 -4.13 38.48
N LEU A 219 -3.02 -3.72 37.33
CA LEU A 219 -2.38 -3.90 36.02
C LEU A 219 -1.06 -3.12 35.91
N LEU A 220 -0.99 -1.94 36.52
CA LEU A 220 0.22 -1.12 36.52
C LEU A 220 1.41 -1.84 37.17
N LYS A 221 1.18 -2.59 38.25
CA LYS A 221 2.23 -3.30 39.02
C LYS A 221 2.98 -4.31 38.16
N ASP A 222 2.33 -4.83 37.13
CA ASP A 222 2.86 -5.90 36.28
C ASP A 222 3.55 -5.39 34.99
N SER A 223 3.48 -4.08 34.69
CA SER A 223 3.96 -3.50 33.42
C SER A 223 4.87 -2.28 33.64
N GLN A 224 6.17 -2.50 33.91
CA GLN A 224 7.15 -1.43 34.17
C GLN A 224 7.37 -0.50 32.98
N GLU A 225 7.30 -1.00 31.74
CA GLU A 225 7.50 -0.18 30.53
C GLU A 225 6.33 0.79 30.32
N ALA A 226 5.09 0.31 30.47
CA ALA A 226 3.90 1.15 30.41
C ALA A 226 3.91 2.25 31.48
N GLN A 227 4.42 1.96 32.69
CA GLN A 227 4.61 2.98 33.74
C GLN A 227 5.54 4.12 33.30
N LEU A 228 6.66 3.78 32.65
CA LEU A 228 7.62 4.78 32.18
C LEU A 228 7.04 5.63 31.06
N GLN A 229 6.34 4.99 30.12
CA GLN A 229 5.69 5.69 29.01
C GLN A 229 4.57 6.62 29.49
N LEU A 230 3.73 6.19 30.43
CA LEU A 230 2.63 7.02 30.97
C LEU A 230 3.11 8.21 31.81
N LYS A 231 4.34 8.19 32.35
CA LYS A 231 4.93 9.39 32.97
C LYS A 231 5.25 10.47 31.93
N GLN A 232 5.60 10.07 30.70
CA GLN A 232 5.90 10.98 29.59
C GLN A 232 4.61 11.36 28.83
N PHE A 233 3.67 10.42 28.72
CA PHE A 233 2.44 10.51 27.94
C PHE A 233 1.23 10.17 28.83
N PRO A 234 0.74 11.11 29.66
CA PRO A 234 -0.24 10.81 30.71
C PRO A 234 -1.61 10.34 30.20
N ASN A 235 -1.98 10.67 28.96
CA ASN A 235 -3.23 10.22 28.32
C ASN A 235 -2.97 9.06 27.34
N GLY A 236 -1.87 8.32 27.51
CA GLY A 236 -1.52 7.19 26.65
C GLY A 236 -1.33 7.61 25.20
N ILE A 237 -1.95 6.86 24.29
CA ILE A 237 -1.89 7.09 22.84
C ILE A 237 -2.43 8.48 22.46
N GLN A 238 -3.43 9.02 23.16
CA GLN A 238 -3.98 10.35 22.87
C GLN A 238 -3.01 11.50 23.17
N SER A 239 -1.97 11.28 23.98
CA SER A 239 -0.89 12.26 24.17
C SER A 239 0.07 12.32 22.98
N ILE A 240 0.16 11.24 22.21
CA ILE A 240 1.03 11.12 21.03
C ILE A 240 0.23 11.51 19.77
N GLU A 241 -1.02 11.06 19.70
CA GLU A 241 -1.90 11.25 18.56
C GLU A 241 -3.27 11.78 19.02
N PRO A 242 -3.44 13.11 19.09
CA PRO A 242 -4.70 13.72 19.50
C PRO A 242 -5.87 13.43 18.54
N THR A 243 -5.59 12.98 17.30
CA THR A 243 -6.66 12.62 16.33
C THR A 243 -7.34 11.29 16.65
N ILE A 244 -6.85 10.52 17.63
CA ILE A 244 -7.53 9.36 18.22
C ILE A 244 -8.53 9.86 19.28
N GLY A 245 -9.43 10.76 18.86
CA GLY A 245 -10.52 11.29 19.67
C GLY A 245 -11.89 10.79 19.22
N ASP A 246 -12.93 11.21 19.94
CA ASP A 246 -14.34 10.93 19.67
C ASP A 246 -14.96 11.86 18.62
N THR A 247 -14.14 12.68 17.97
CA THR A 247 -14.55 13.62 16.92
C THR A 247 -13.91 13.26 15.59
N PRO A 248 -14.60 13.52 14.46
CA PRO A 248 -14.01 13.37 13.13
C PRO A 248 -12.76 14.26 12.99
N THR A 249 -11.75 13.78 12.27
CA THR A 249 -10.57 14.58 11.93
C THR A 249 -10.95 15.79 11.08
N LYS A 250 -10.32 16.93 11.36
CA LYS A 250 -10.53 18.15 10.58
C LYS A 250 -9.78 18.08 9.26
N GLU A 251 -10.25 18.84 8.27
CA GLU A 251 -9.59 18.99 6.98
C GLU A 251 -8.15 19.52 7.19
N GLY A 252 -7.15 18.71 6.80
CA GLY A 252 -5.73 19.00 6.99
C GLY A 252 -5.05 18.24 8.14
N GLU A 253 -5.80 17.56 9.01
CA GLU A 253 -5.26 16.62 10.00
C GLU A 253 -5.04 15.26 9.34
N ARG A 254 -3.80 14.75 9.36
CA ARG A 254 -3.47 13.42 8.82
C ARG A 254 -3.77 12.37 9.88
N GLN A 255 -4.58 11.36 9.54
CA GLN A 255 -4.58 10.09 10.28
C GLN A 255 -3.33 9.32 9.87
N GLY A 256 -2.49 8.91 10.82
CA GLY A 256 -1.53 7.85 10.55
C GLY A 256 -0.42 7.69 11.59
N ILE A 257 -0.55 6.65 12.41
CA ILE A 257 0.60 5.79 12.71
C ILE A 257 0.58 4.69 11.64
N GLY A 258 1.09 5.01 10.45
CA GLY A 258 1.62 3.99 9.57
C GLY A 258 2.89 3.45 10.23
N GLY A 259 2.78 2.25 10.80
CA GLY A 259 3.75 1.67 11.72
C GLY A 259 5.20 1.72 11.24
N SER A 260 6.05 2.35 12.05
CA SER A 260 7.46 2.00 12.18
C SER A 260 8.01 2.57 13.49
N SER A 261 7.37 2.23 14.61
CA SER A 261 7.88 2.53 15.96
C SER A 261 8.85 1.43 16.42
N GLY A 262 9.88 1.18 15.62
CA GLY A 262 11.05 0.40 16.04
C GLY A 262 12.25 1.34 16.18
N PRO A 263 13.24 1.03 17.03
CA PRO A 263 14.50 1.76 17.04
C PRO A 263 15.10 1.72 15.62
N PRO A 264 15.55 2.86 15.06
CA PRO A 264 16.04 2.91 13.69
C PRO A 264 17.22 1.97 13.54
N ASN A 265 17.06 0.95 12.69
CA ASN A 265 18.18 0.09 12.33
C ASN A 265 19.21 0.89 11.53
N GLU A 266 20.44 0.39 11.44
CA GLU A 266 21.54 1.06 10.75
C GLU A 266 21.21 1.36 9.27
N ALA A 267 20.44 0.49 8.61
CA ALA A 267 20.01 0.70 7.23
C ALA A 267 19.04 1.89 7.08
N ASP A 268 18.13 2.10 8.04
CA ASP A 268 17.23 3.24 8.08
C ASP A 268 18.00 4.55 8.32
N GLN A 269 19.05 4.53 9.14
CA GLN A 269 19.88 5.71 9.37
C GLN A 269 20.66 6.11 8.10
N ILE A 270 21.29 5.14 7.43
CA ILE A 270 21.98 5.36 6.15
C ILE A 270 20.99 5.90 5.11
N PHE A 271 19.79 5.33 5.05
CA PHE A 271 18.74 5.77 4.15
C PHE A 271 18.33 7.23 4.40
N GLN A 272 18.03 7.59 5.65
CA GLN A 272 17.65 8.97 6.00
C GLN A 272 18.77 9.97 5.75
N ALA A 273 20.02 9.62 6.11
CA ALA A 273 21.17 10.47 5.86
C ALA A 273 21.39 10.73 4.36
N THR A 274 21.26 9.69 3.54
CA THR A 274 21.37 9.80 2.07
C THR A 274 20.26 10.67 1.50
N LYS A 275 19.02 10.51 1.99
CA LYS A 275 17.89 11.34 1.57
C LYS A 275 18.13 12.83 1.90
N ALA A 276 18.60 13.14 3.11
CA ALA A 276 18.93 14.50 3.49
C ALA A 276 20.03 15.12 2.60
N GLN A 277 21.03 14.32 2.19
CA GLN A 277 22.07 14.77 1.25
C GLN A 277 21.50 15.09 -0.13
N VAL A 278 20.58 14.26 -0.66
CA VAL A 278 19.89 14.52 -1.93
C VAL A 278 19.11 15.84 -1.85
N GLU A 279 18.34 16.04 -0.78
CA GLU A 279 17.56 17.27 -0.58
C GLU A 279 18.45 18.52 -0.53
N GLU A 280 19.61 18.44 0.15
CA GLU A 280 20.57 19.55 0.21
C GLU A 280 21.18 19.89 -1.16
N ILE A 281 21.53 18.87 -1.95
CA ILE A 281 22.05 19.06 -3.32
C ILE A 281 21.00 19.75 -4.18
N VAL A 282 19.74 19.30 -4.12
CA VAL A 282 18.65 19.90 -4.90
C VAL A 282 18.38 21.34 -4.45
N ARG A 283 18.41 21.62 -3.13
CA ARG A 283 18.21 22.96 -2.57
C ARG A 283 19.25 23.96 -3.05
N THR A 284 20.50 23.54 -3.21
CA THR A 284 21.60 24.41 -3.66
C THR A 284 21.67 24.58 -5.17
N ALA A 285 20.87 23.83 -5.94
CA ALA A 285 20.93 23.79 -7.40
C ALA A 285 20.68 25.16 -8.05
N GLU A 286 19.67 25.93 -7.62
CA GLU A 286 19.37 27.24 -8.24
C GLU A 286 20.54 28.21 -8.13
N ALA A 287 21.19 28.25 -6.97
CA ALA A 287 22.29 29.16 -6.72
C ALA A 287 23.59 28.70 -7.39
N ASN A 288 23.88 27.39 -7.37
CA ASN A 288 25.14 26.83 -7.87
C ASN A 288 24.91 25.54 -8.69
N PRO A 289 24.36 25.64 -9.92
CA PRO A 289 23.97 24.47 -10.72
C PRO A 289 25.10 23.46 -10.94
N ARG A 290 26.30 23.94 -11.30
CA ARG A 290 27.47 23.10 -11.55
C ARG A 290 27.93 22.35 -10.30
N GLN A 291 27.86 23.01 -9.13
CA GLN A 291 28.25 22.41 -7.87
C GLN A 291 27.24 21.33 -7.46
N ALA A 292 25.94 21.57 -7.64
CA ALA A 292 24.91 20.57 -7.36
C ALA A 292 25.06 19.32 -8.25
N ILE A 293 25.30 19.49 -9.55
CA ILE A 293 25.56 18.37 -10.47
C ILE A 293 26.83 17.58 -10.07
N ALA A 294 27.90 18.28 -9.70
CA ALA A 294 29.12 17.64 -9.23
C ALA A 294 28.92 16.90 -7.88
N ALA A 295 28.14 17.47 -6.96
CA ALA A 295 27.82 16.85 -5.68
C ALA A 295 26.90 15.62 -5.85
N ALA A 296 25.96 15.65 -6.78
CA ALA A 296 25.14 14.48 -7.12
C ALA A 296 26.02 13.29 -7.56
N ALA A 297 27.13 13.54 -8.27
CA ALA A 297 28.05 12.48 -8.72
C ALA A 297 28.73 11.72 -7.56
N THR A 298 28.85 12.33 -6.38
CA THR A 298 29.49 11.69 -5.22
C THR A 298 28.56 10.77 -4.45
N LEU A 299 27.25 10.84 -4.72
CA LEU A 299 26.26 9.96 -4.11
C LEU A 299 26.42 8.52 -4.61
N PRO A 300 26.05 7.52 -3.78
CA PRO A 300 26.00 6.12 -4.21
C PRO A 300 24.99 5.92 -5.36
N GLU A 301 25.25 4.91 -6.19
CA GLU A 301 24.34 4.56 -7.29
C GLU A 301 23.03 3.98 -6.79
N SER A 302 23.12 3.14 -5.76
CA SER A 302 21.97 2.57 -5.08
C SER A 302 22.20 2.42 -3.58
N VAL A 303 21.14 2.54 -2.78
CA VAL A 303 21.15 2.35 -1.32
C VAL A 303 19.93 1.55 -0.91
N GLY A 304 20.10 0.69 0.10
CA GLY A 304 19.01 -0.07 0.70
C GLY A 304 18.95 -1.53 0.23
N PRO A 305 18.13 -2.36 0.90
CA PRO A 305 17.90 -3.74 0.50
C PRO A 305 17.07 -3.80 -0.78
N ALA A 306 17.04 -4.95 -1.46
CA ALA A 306 16.32 -5.13 -2.73
C ALA A 306 14.84 -4.70 -2.68
N TRP A 307 14.16 -4.89 -1.54
CA TRP A 307 12.76 -4.50 -1.33
C TRP A 307 12.54 -2.99 -1.08
N ARG A 308 13.62 -2.22 -0.86
CA ARG A 308 13.62 -0.76 -0.66
C ARG A 308 14.86 -0.14 -1.28
N LEU A 309 15.11 -0.50 -2.54
CA LEU A 309 16.28 -0.05 -3.26
C LEU A 309 16.04 1.31 -3.87
N GLU A 310 16.89 2.26 -3.50
CA GLU A 310 16.78 3.66 -3.90
C GLU A 310 17.99 4.08 -4.71
N PHE A 311 17.81 5.07 -5.60
CA PHE A 311 18.84 5.50 -6.55
C PHE A 311 19.17 6.99 -6.33
N PRO A 312 19.86 7.33 -5.23
CA PRO A 312 19.98 8.70 -4.75
C PRO A 312 20.75 9.59 -5.74
N ARG A 313 21.78 9.07 -6.43
CA ARG A 313 22.46 9.79 -7.51
C ARG A 313 21.49 10.20 -8.63
N GLY A 314 20.72 9.25 -9.16
CA GLY A 314 19.74 9.53 -10.20
C GLY A 314 18.64 10.49 -9.72
N GLN A 315 18.20 10.34 -8.46
CA GLN A 315 17.22 11.23 -7.85
C GLN A 315 17.73 12.66 -7.67
N ALA A 316 18.99 12.84 -7.25
CA ALA A 316 19.60 14.16 -7.12
C ALA A 316 19.70 14.85 -8.47
N TYR A 317 20.14 14.16 -9.52
CA TYR A 317 20.16 14.71 -10.88
C TYR A 317 18.77 15.12 -11.37
N LEU A 318 17.76 14.26 -11.17
CA LEU A 318 16.39 14.55 -11.55
C LEU A 318 15.84 15.77 -10.80
N GLY A 319 16.06 15.85 -9.48
CA GLY A 319 15.66 16.99 -8.66
C GLY A 319 16.36 18.28 -9.07
N THR A 320 17.67 18.23 -9.33
CA THR A 320 18.44 19.36 -9.87
C THR A 320 17.87 19.82 -11.23
N ALA A 321 17.56 18.90 -12.15
CA ALA A 321 16.97 19.24 -13.43
C ALA A 321 15.60 19.93 -13.27
N ARG A 322 14.73 19.39 -12.41
CA ARG A 322 13.40 19.95 -12.13
C ARG A 322 13.49 21.37 -11.56
N THR A 323 14.43 21.61 -10.65
CA THR A 323 14.67 22.93 -10.06
C THR A 323 15.17 23.94 -11.09
N LEU A 324 16.04 23.51 -12.00
CA LEU A 324 16.69 24.39 -12.97
C LEU A 324 15.87 24.64 -14.25
N ILE A 325 14.75 23.94 -14.41
CA ILE A 325 13.97 23.94 -15.64
C ILE A 325 13.54 25.33 -16.11
N LYS A 326 13.32 26.28 -15.18
CA LYS A 326 12.88 27.66 -15.50
C LYS A 326 14.02 28.68 -15.54
N THR A 327 15.16 28.37 -14.94
CA THR A 327 16.22 29.34 -14.65
C THR A 327 17.51 29.06 -15.40
N ASN A 328 17.79 27.79 -15.76
CA ASN A 328 19.00 27.39 -16.48
C ASN A 328 18.80 26.08 -17.25
N HIS A 329 18.24 26.16 -18.46
CA HIS A 329 17.92 24.99 -19.30
C HIS A 329 19.17 24.15 -19.62
N SER A 330 20.32 24.77 -19.89
CA SER A 330 21.55 24.03 -20.21
C SER A 330 22.03 23.17 -19.04
N ALA A 331 21.95 23.68 -17.80
CA ALA A 331 22.30 22.90 -16.63
C ALA A 331 21.25 21.81 -16.30
N ALA A 332 19.96 22.11 -16.51
CA ALA A 332 18.90 21.10 -16.38
C ALA A 332 19.11 19.94 -17.38
N ARG A 333 19.48 20.25 -18.62
CA ARG A 333 19.82 19.26 -19.66
C ARG A 333 21.02 18.40 -19.26
N ASP A 334 22.12 19.01 -18.80
CA ASP A 334 23.29 18.25 -18.33
C ASP A 334 22.92 17.32 -17.17
N ALA A 335 22.12 17.80 -16.20
CA ALA A 335 21.64 16.96 -15.12
C ALA A 335 20.82 15.75 -15.62
N LEU A 336 19.91 15.93 -16.58
CA LEU A 336 19.15 14.82 -17.18
C LEU A 336 20.04 13.84 -17.95
N GLU A 337 21.06 14.32 -18.66
CA GLU A 337 22.02 13.45 -19.35
C GLU A 337 22.87 12.63 -18.35
N LYS A 338 23.28 13.25 -17.23
CA LYS A 338 23.98 12.55 -16.14
C LYS A 338 23.09 11.56 -15.40
N MET A 339 21.81 11.90 -15.21
CA MET A 339 20.81 10.97 -14.71
C MET A 339 20.75 9.73 -15.60
N ALA A 340 20.57 9.92 -16.91
CA ALA A 340 20.47 8.82 -17.86
C ALA A 340 21.69 7.90 -17.82
N GLU A 341 22.90 8.48 -17.77
CA GLU A 341 24.14 7.71 -17.66
C GLU A 341 24.19 6.90 -16.36
N SER A 342 23.84 7.52 -15.22
CA SER A 342 23.85 6.84 -13.93
C SER A 342 22.88 5.66 -13.82
N LEU A 343 21.76 5.72 -14.54
CA LEU A 343 20.72 4.69 -14.49
C LEU A 343 20.98 3.55 -15.49
N LYS A 344 21.85 3.75 -16.49
CA LYS A 344 22.08 2.81 -17.59
C LYS A 344 22.46 1.40 -17.10
N HIS A 345 23.26 1.31 -16.05
CA HIS A 345 23.74 0.06 -15.47
C HIS A 345 23.16 -0.23 -14.09
N ALA A 346 22.00 0.34 -13.78
CA ALA A 346 21.31 0.09 -12.53
C ALA A 346 21.07 -1.42 -12.32
N PRO A 347 21.40 -1.97 -11.14
CA PRO A 347 21.28 -3.41 -10.86
C PRO A 347 19.83 -3.90 -10.89
N HIS A 348 18.86 -3.01 -10.65
CA HIS A 348 17.44 -3.33 -10.70
C HIS A 348 16.72 -2.31 -11.60
N PRO A 349 16.70 -2.54 -12.93
CA PRO A 349 16.16 -1.60 -13.90
C PRO A 349 14.73 -1.13 -13.59
N TYR A 350 13.90 -2.03 -13.07
CA TYR A 350 12.49 -1.75 -12.76
C TYR A 350 12.32 -0.58 -11.77
N HIS A 351 13.13 -0.51 -10.71
CA HIS A 351 13.07 0.57 -9.70
C HIS A 351 13.59 1.92 -10.22
N THR A 352 14.14 1.97 -11.44
CA THR A 352 14.57 3.22 -12.08
C THR A 352 13.51 3.83 -12.99
N MET A 353 12.42 3.12 -13.29
CA MET A 353 11.46 3.54 -14.32
C MET A 353 10.78 4.88 -14.03
N ASP A 354 10.52 5.20 -12.75
CA ASP A 354 10.00 6.51 -12.36
C ASP A 354 10.91 7.65 -12.83
N LYS A 355 12.23 7.45 -12.69
CA LYS A 355 13.23 8.48 -13.00
C LYS A 355 13.33 8.70 -14.52
N TRP A 356 13.17 7.64 -15.31
CA TRP A 356 13.08 7.75 -16.76
C TRP A 356 11.83 8.53 -17.20
N VAL A 357 10.66 8.17 -16.67
CA VAL A 357 9.39 8.85 -16.96
C VAL A 357 9.47 10.33 -16.56
N ASP A 358 9.89 10.62 -15.34
CA ASP A 358 10.00 11.99 -14.84
C ASP A 358 11.02 12.80 -15.64
N GLY A 359 12.13 12.18 -16.07
CA GLY A 359 13.13 12.84 -16.91
C GLY A 359 12.59 13.20 -18.30
N ILE A 360 11.79 12.32 -18.91
CA ILE A 360 11.09 12.58 -20.18
C ILE A 360 10.13 13.76 -20.03
N GLU A 361 9.38 13.81 -18.92
CA GLU A 361 8.45 14.90 -18.63
C GLU A 361 9.18 16.25 -18.47
N ILE A 362 10.30 16.28 -17.74
CA ILE A 362 11.13 17.48 -17.58
C ILE A 362 11.67 17.91 -18.94
N ALA A 363 12.22 16.99 -19.74
CA ALA A 363 12.74 17.32 -21.08
C ALA A 363 11.63 17.90 -21.99
N ARG A 364 10.42 17.37 -21.91
CA ARG A 364 9.24 17.91 -22.61
C ARG A 364 8.87 19.32 -22.12
N GLU A 365 8.85 19.54 -20.81
CA GLU A 365 8.58 20.86 -20.22
C GLU A 365 9.64 21.91 -20.61
N MET A 366 10.87 21.48 -20.92
CA MET A 366 11.95 22.32 -21.47
C MET A 366 11.85 22.58 -22.98
N ASP A 367 10.89 21.96 -23.68
CA ASP A 367 10.80 21.90 -25.15
C ASP A 367 12.03 21.24 -25.82
N GLU A 368 12.72 20.34 -25.08
CA GLU A 368 13.90 19.60 -25.55
C GLU A 368 13.49 18.22 -26.09
N VAL A 369 12.78 18.20 -27.23
CA VAL A 369 12.22 16.98 -27.83
C VAL A 369 13.28 15.91 -28.11
N ASP A 370 14.45 16.30 -28.61
CA ASP A 370 15.56 15.37 -28.87
C ASP A 370 16.09 14.70 -27.59
N LEU A 371 16.11 15.44 -26.48
CA LEU A 371 16.49 14.90 -25.19
C LEU A 371 15.42 13.95 -24.66
N ALA A 372 14.14 14.32 -24.75
CA ALA A 372 13.03 13.46 -24.37
C ALA A 372 13.04 12.13 -25.15
N LEU A 373 13.29 12.19 -26.46
CA LEU A 373 13.46 11.01 -27.32
C LEU A 373 14.66 10.15 -26.90
N LYS A 374 15.81 10.77 -26.58
CA LYS A 374 17.00 10.06 -26.09
C LYS A 374 16.72 9.34 -24.77
N LEU A 375 16.11 10.02 -23.80
CA LEU A 375 15.73 9.45 -22.50
C LEU A 375 14.75 8.29 -22.66
N PHE A 376 13.74 8.47 -23.52
CA PHE A 376 12.76 7.44 -23.84
C PHE A 376 13.43 6.18 -24.43
N ARG A 377 14.31 6.33 -25.43
CA ARG A 377 15.05 5.18 -26.01
C ARG A 377 15.90 4.45 -24.98
N SER A 378 16.65 5.19 -24.14
CA SER A 378 17.42 4.58 -23.05
C SER A 378 16.54 3.85 -22.04
N GLY A 379 15.35 4.38 -21.74
CA GLY A 379 14.35 3.70 -20.92
C GLY A 379 13.84 2.42 -21.57
N MET A 380 13.56 2.45 -22.88
CA MET A 380 13.09 1.27 -23.63
C MET A 380 14.14 0.15 -23.66
N GLU A 381 15.43 0.48 -23.80
CA GLU A 381 16.52 -0.50 -23.64
C GLU A 381 16.51 -1.17 -22.26
N GLN A 382 16.13 -0.45 -21.20
CA GLN A 382 15.97 -1.05 -19.88
C GLN A 382 14.74 -1.97 -19.79
N ALA A 383 13.64 -1.57 -20.42
CA ALA A 383 12.44 -2.41 -20.51
C ALA A 383 12.71 -3.70 -21.28
N ASP A 384 13.52 -3.66 -22.34
CA ASP A 384 13.98 -4.85 -23.08
C ASP A 384 14.85 -5.79 -22.22
N ARG A 385 15.71 -5.24 -21.36
CA ARG A 385 16.47 -6.05 -20.39
C ARG A 385 15.54 -6.75 -19.40
N LEU A 386 14.61 -6.01 -18.81
CA LEU A 386 13.59 -6.60 -17.94
C LEU A 386 12.77 -7.67 -18.66
N ARG A 387 12.46 -7.47 -19.95
CA ARG A 387 11.71 -8.46 -20.74
C ARG A 387 12.53 -9.73 -20.93
N SER A 388 13.83 -9.60 -21.12
CA SER A 388 14.74 -10.74 -21.25
C SER A 388 14.85 -11.51 -19.94
N GLU A 389 14.82 -10.81 -18.80
CA GLU A 389 14.73 -11.42 -17.47
C GLU A 389 13.36 -12.11 -17.27
N ASP A 390 12.25 -11.44 -17.57
CA ASP A 390 10.89 -11.99 -17.42
C ASP A 390 10.67 -13.24 -18.30
N ALA A 391 11.20 -13.22 -19.52
CA ALA A 391 11.05 -14.30 -20.49
C ALA A 391 12.20 -15.33 -20.47
N ASP A 392 13.05 -15.31 -19.43
CA ASP A 392 14.13 -16.29 -19.26
C ASP A 392 13.57 -17.72 -19.36
N PRO A 393 14.01 -18.56 -20.32
CA PRO A 393 13.49 -19.91 -20.47
C PRO A 393 13.80 -20.84 -19.28
N ASP A 394 14.88 -20.58 -18.55
CA ASP A 394 15.32 -21.40 -17.42
C ASP A 394 14.64 -20.97 -16.10
N ASP A 395 14.31 -19.69 -15.99
CA ASP A 395 13.59 -19.12 -14.86
C ASP A 395 12.54 -18.08 -15.29
N PRO A 396 11.47 -18.49 -15.99
CA PRO A 396 10.50 -17.55 -16.53
C PRO A 396 9.70 -16.91 -15.40
N ASN A 397 9.29 -15.66 -15.62
CA ASN A 397 8.24 -15.04 -14.83
C ASN A 397 6.90 -15.66 -15.26
N ILE A 398 6.34 -16.50 -14.40
CA ILE A 398 5.08 -17.20 -14.66
C ILE A 398 3.85 -16.38 -14.25
N ALA A 399 4.04 -15.12 -13.84
CA ALA A 399 2.94 -14.19 -13.66
C ALA A 399 2.19 -13.91 -14.99
N LEU A 400 0.96 -13.40 -14.89
CA LEU A 400 0.27 -12.85 -16.06
C LEU A 400 1.17 -11.79 -16.72
N LYS A 401 1.38 -11.89 -18.04
CA LYS A 401 2.24 -10.94 -18.77
C LYS A 401 1.86 -9.48 -18.53
N ALA A 402 0.56 -9.19 -18.38
CA ALA A 402 0.06 -7.86 -18.05
C ALA A 402 0.63 -7.26 -16.76
N TRP A 403 1.18 -8.09 -15.88
CA TRP A 403 1.77 -7.71 -14.60
C TRP A 403 3.30 -7.85 -14.58
N TRP A 404 3.94 -8.20 -15.68
CA TRP A 404 5.40 -8.29 -15.71
C TRP A 404 6.05 -6.92 -15.50
N PRO A 405 7.19 -6.85 -14.77
CA PRO A 405 8.00 -5.63 -14.65
C PRO A 405 8.33 -4.99 -16.00
N SER A 406 8.67 -5.80 -17.00
CA SER A 406 8.94 -5.33 -18.36
C SER A 406 7.73 -4.67 -19.01
N VAL A 407 6.56 -5.29 -18.93
CA VAL A 407 5.31 -4.72 -19.46
C VAL A 407 4.97 -3.43 -18.73
N SER A 408 5.17 -3.38 -17.41
CA SER A 408 5.03 -2.15 -16.64
C SER A 408 5.97 -1.04 -17.14
N ALA A 409 7.24 -1.35 -17.34
CA ALA A 409 8.22 -0.41 -17.88
C ALA A 409 7.82 0.11 -19.27
N TYR A 410 7.45 -0.78 -20.21
CA TYR A 410 7.05 -0.40 -21.56
C TYR A 410 5.86 0.57 -21.55
N TRP A 411 4.76 0.22 -20.89
CA TRP A 411 3.56 1.05 -20.97
C TRP A 411 3.79 2.42 -20.36
N ARG A 412 4.56 2.51 -19.27
CA ARG A 412 4.92 3.78 -18.63
C ARG A 412 5.70 4.70 -19.56
N LEU A 413 6.72 4.16 -20.22
CA LEU A 413 7.55 4.90 -21.17
C LEU A 413 6.76 5.31 -22.42
N VAL A 414 5.92 4.42 -22.94
CA VAL A 414 5.03 4.68 -24.08
C VAL A 414 3.99 5.76 -23.74
N LEU A 415 3.39 5.73 -22.54
CA LEU A 415 2.46 6.77 -22.11
C LEU A 415 3.17 8.10 -21.84
N ALA A 416 4.42 8.09 -21.39
CA ALA A 416 5.22 9.31 -21.26
C ALA A 416 5.53 9.89 -22.65
N SER A 417 5.93 9.04 -23.61
CA SER A 417 6.28 9.50 -24.95
C SER A 417 5.09 9.99 -25.77
N SER A 418 3.91 9.41 -25.56
CA SER A 418 2.68 9.86 -26.21
C SER A 418 2.33 11.32 -25.89
N GLN A 419 2.90 11.91 -24.83
CA GLN A 419 2.64 13.30 -24.45
C GLN A 419 3.46 14.32 -25.23
N PHE A 420 4.60 13.91 -25.81
CA PHE A 420 5.45 14.79 -26.62
C PHE A 420 5.48 14.39 -28.10
N SER A 421 5.28 13.10 -28.40
CA SER A 421 5.19 12.59 -29.78
C SER A 421 4.30 11.34 -29.82
N PRO A 422 2.98 11.49 -30.09
CA PRO A 422 2.08 10.36 -30.28
C PRO A 422 2.54 9.40 -31.37
N GLN A 423 3.12 9.92 -32.44
CA GLN A 423 3.65 9.12 -33.55
C GLN A 423 4.82 8.24 -33.08
N THR A 424 5.78 8.79 -32.35
CA THR A 424 6.90 8.01 -31.81
C THR A 424 6.42 6.90 -30.86
N ALA A 425 5.42 7.19 -30.02
CA ALA A 425 4.82 6.19 -29.14
C ALA A 425 4.23 5.02 -29.95
N LEU A 426 3.48 5.31 -31.01
CA LEU A 426 2.90 4.29 -31.89
C LEU A 426 3.96 3.49 -32.66
N GLU A 427 4.98 4.16 -33.20
CA GLU A 427 6.08 3.50 -33.91
C GLU A 427 6.82 2.51 -33.01
N GLN A 428 7.10 2.89 -31.76
CA GLN A 428 7.77 1.99 -30.81
C GLN A 428 6.88 0.84 -30.35
N VAL A 429 5.57 1.08 -30.14
CA VAL A 429 4.64 0.00 -29.84
C VAL A 429 4.63 -1.02 -30.98
N ALA A 430 4.65 -0.58 -32.25
CA ALA A 430 4.70 -1.47 -33.41
C ALA A 430 6.00 -2.29 -33.53
N GLU A 431 7.08 -1.91 -32.84
CA GLU A 431 8.33 -2.69 -32.80
C GLU A 431 8.27 -3.86 -31.81
N ILE A 432 7.29 -3.87 -30.89
CA ILE A 432 7.11 -4.95 -29.91
C ILE A 432 6.60 -6.22 -30.62
N LYS A 433 7.41 -7.28 -30.56
CA LYS A 433 7.15 -8.55 -31.27
C LYS A 433 6.21 -9.49 -30.52
N ASP A 434 6.10 -9.35 -29.19
CA ASP A 434 5.19 -10.17 -28.41
C ASP A 434 3.76 -9.66 -28.61
N PRO A 435 2.84 -10.45 -29.19
CA PRO A 435 1.50 -9.99 -29.54
C PRO A 435 0.63 -9.65 -28.34
N GLU A 436 0.87 -10.27 -27.18
CA GLU A 436 0.12 -9.97 -25.95
C GLU A 436 0.58 -8.64 -25.37
N ILE A 437 1.89 -8.41 -25.31
CA ILE A 437 2.45 -7.13 -24.85
C ILE A 437 2.02 -6.00 -25.80
N LEU A 438 2.10 -6.23 -27.11
CA LEU A 438 1.65 -5.29 -28.13
C LEU A 438 0.18 -4.88 -27.90
N LEU A 439 -0.73 -5.86 -27.79
CA LEU A 439 -2.15 -5.61 -27.55
C LEU A 439 -2.38 -4.80 -26.27
N LEU A 440 -1.68 -5.13 -25.18
CA LEU A 440 -1.79 -4.41 -23.91
C LEU A 440 -1.35 -2.94 -24.05
N LEU A 441 -0.27 -2.68 -24.77
CA LEU A 441 0.23 -1.32 -25.01
C LEU A 441 -0.73 -0.52 -25.90
N GLU A 442 -1.27 -1.13 -26.95
CA GLU A 442 -2.28 -0.51 -27.83
C GLU A 442 -3.55 -0.13 -27.04
N VAL A 443 -4.06 -1.06 -26.23
CA VAL A 443 -5.24 -0.80 -25.37
C VAL A 443 -4.96 0.33 -24.37
N ARG A 444 -3.77 0.38 -23.76
CA ARG A 444 -3.40 1.44 -22.81
C ARG A 444 -3.27 2.80 -23.50
N LEU A 445 -2.65 2.86 -24.68
CA LEU A 445 -2.58 4.08 -25.49
C LEU A 445 -3.96 4.57 -25.90
N ALA A 446 -4.82 3.66 -26.41
CA ALA A 446 -6.19 3.98 -26.78
C ALA A 446 -6.99 4.49 -25.57
N SER A 447 -6.89 3.81 -24.43
CA SER A 447 -7.55 4.21 -23.18
C SER A 447 -7.14 5.62 -22.74
N LYS A 448 -5.83 5.92 -22.78
CA LYS A 448 -5.34 7.29 -22.49
C LYS A 448 -5.90 8.31 -23.47
N SER A 449 -5.98 7.98 -24.76
CA SER A 449 -6.47 8.92 -25.79
C SER A 449 -7.93 9.30 -25.63
N VAL A 450 -8.76 8.42 -25.07
CA VAL A 450 -10.18 8.69 -24.78
C VAL A 450 -10.42 9.22 -23.36
N GLY A 451 -9.36 9.50 -22.61
CA GLY A 451 -9.45 9.99 -21.22
C GLY A 451 -10.02 8.96 -20.24
N ALA A 452 -9.94 7.67 -20.57
CA ALA A 452 -10.31 6.63 -19.61
C ALA A 452 -9.32 6.66 -18.44
N HIS A 453 -9.82 6.41 -17.23
CA HIS A 453 -8.97 6.30 -16.05
C HIS A 453 -7.94 5.19 -16.26
N ALA A 454 -6.67 5.51 -15.96
CA ALA A 454 -5.62 4.52 -16.02
C ALA A 454 -5.76 3.60 -14.80
N ASP A 455 -6.14 2.34 -15.04
CA ASP A 455 -6.23 1.32 -13.99
C ASP A 455 -4.92 1.23 -13.20
N ARG A 456 -5.02 1.02 -11.87
CA ARG A 456 -3.87 0.73 -11.00
C ARG A 456 -2.94 -0.29 -11.67
N SER A 457 -1.64 -0.01 -11.71
CA SER A 457 -0.67 -0.95 -12.24
C SER A 457 -0.26 -1.89 -11.12
N LEU A 458 -0.49 -3.17 -11.34
CA LEU A 458 0.10 -4.25 -10.56
C LEU A 458 1.33 -4.74 -11.32
N THR A 459 2.47 -4.77 -10.62
CA THR A 459 3.66 -5.45 -11.11
C THR A 459 3.91 -6.67 -10.23
N MET A 460 4.23 -7.80 -10.84
CA MET A 460 4.48 -9.05 -10.14
C MET A 460 5.59 -9.84 -10.82
N VAL A 461 6.45 -10.39 -9.99
CA VAL A 461 7.45 -11.38 -10.36
C VAL A 461 7.11 -12.66 -9.64
N HIS A 462 6.97 -13.73 -10.41
CA HIS A 462 6.90 -15.08 -9.89
C HIS A 462 7.82 -15.98 -10.71
N LYS A 463 9.00 -16.27 -10.17
CA LYS A 463 10.04 -17.04 -10.84
C LYS A 463 9.90 -18.52 -10.53
N LYS A 464 9.90 -19.35 -11.58
CA LYS A 464 9.69 -20.80 -11.50
C LYS A 464 10.75 -21.51 -10.67
N SER A 465 12.02 -21.15 -10.85
CA SER A 465 13.20 -21.88 -10.37
C SER A 465 13.88 -21.18 -9.19
N SER A 466 13.97 -19.85 -9.20
CA SER A 466 14.64 -19.11 -8.11
C SER A 466 13.76 -18.90 -6.87
N HIS A 467 12.49 -19.33 -6.91
CA HIS A 467 11.47 -19.07 -5.89
C HIS A 467 11.30 -17.58 -5.54
N GLN A 468 11.81 -16.67 -6.37
CA GLN A 468 11.61 -15.23 -6.21
C GLN A 468 10.16 -14.89 -6.54
N SER A 469 9.42 -14.45 -5.53
CA SER A 469 8.02 -14.06 -5.67
C SER A 469 7.79 -12.75 -4.94
N TRP A 470 7.35 -11.73 -5.67
CA TRP A 470 6.95 -10.46 -5.10
C TRP A 470 5.93 -9.76 -5.99
N ALA A 471 5.09 -8.94 -5.36
CA ALA A 471 4.13 -8.07 -6.04
C ALA A 471 4.27 -6.65 -5.50
N GLU A 472 4.28 -5.66 -6.40
CA GLU A 472 4.35 -4.25 -6.07
C GLU A 472 3.15 -3.50 -6.67
N PHE A 473 2.49 -2.71 -5.84
CA PHE A 473 1.35 -1.88 -6.22
C PHE A 473 1.81 -0.45 -6.48
N ARG A 474 1.43 0.09 -7.63
CA ARG A 474 1.62 1.52 -7.93
C ARG A 474 0.31 2.13 -8.42
N SER A 475 -0.13 3.19 -7.74
CA SER A 475 -1.17 4.06 -8.28
C SER A 475 -0.62 4.81 -9.48
N LEU A 476 -1.44 4.95 -10.52
CA LEU A 476 -1.10 5.70 -11.72
C LEU A 476 -1.51 7.17 -11.65
N GLU A 477 -2.01 7.61 -10.50
CA GLU A 477 -2.40 8.99 -10.28
C GLU A 477 -1.15 9.87 -10.16
N ARG A 478 -0.80 10.50 -11.29
CA ARG A 478 -0.14 11.81 -11.35
C ARG A 478 -0.86 12.67 -12.37
#